data_AF-X1LXW4-F1
#
_entry.id   AF-X1LXW4-F1
#
_cell.length_a   1.000
_cell.length_b   1.000
_cell.length_c   1.000
_cell.angle_alpha   90.00
_cell.angle_beta   90.00
_cell.angle_gamma   90.00
#
_symmetry.space_group_name_H-M   'P 1'
#
loop_
_entity.id
_entity.type
_entity.pdbx_description
1 polymer ?
#
loop_
_entity_poly.entity_id
_entity_poly.type
_entity_poly.pdbx_seq_one_letter_code
_entity_poly.pdbx_strand_id
1 'polypeptide(L)'
;DVAELARGKTGRVYGNLIAILTTMKALPLAYNRDTQEDKEGLFDTVDTLHSTLRVFAEMVKTTKVNAKRIREAIKKDYILATDLADYLVKKGTPFREAHSVVAKLSEYAIDNHKSFHELSLSEYHNFSPLFSEDI
;
A
#
# COMPACT_ATOMS: atom_id res chain seq x y z
N ASP A 1 10.34 -16.97 2.96
CA ASP A 1 11.67 -16.92 3.63
C ASP A 1 12.36 -15.56 3.57
N VAL A 2 12.94 -15.14 2.43
CA VAL A 2 13.78 -13.92 2.34
C VAL A 2 13.05 -12.66 2.85
N ALA A 3 11.85 -12.41 2.32
CA ALA A 3 11.06 -11.24 2.71
C ALA A 3 10.63 -11.27 4.18
N GLU A 4 10.33 -12.45 4.71
CA GLU A 4 9.94 -12.65 6.10
C GLU A 4 11.11 -12.41 7.05
N LEU A 5 12.29 -12.90 6.69
CA LEU A 5 13.51 -12.70 7.47
C LEU A 5 13.92 -11.22 7.49
N ALA A 6 13.81 -10.51 6.36
CA ALA A 6 14.06 -9.07 6.34
C ALA A 6 13.09 -8.31 7.24
N ARG A 7 11.78 -8.65 7.19
CA ARG A 7 10.78 -8.06 8.09
C ARG A 7 11.11 -8.33 9.57
N GLY A 8 11.57 -9.52 9.91
CA GLY A 8 12.01 -9.85 11.27
C GLY A 8 13.26 -9.07 11.70
N LYS A 9 14.25 -8.94 10.80
CA LYS A 9 15.50 -8.20 11.05
C LYS A 9 15.28 -6.71 11.32
N THR A 10 14.17 -6.12 10.89
CA THR A 10 13.78 -4.76 11.27
C THR A 10 13.75 -4.57 12.78
N GLY A 11 13.20 -5.53 13.53
CA GLY A 11 13.15 -5.45 15.00
C GLY A 11 14.54 -5.40 15.63
N ARG A 12 15.49 -6.15 15.07
CA ARG A 12 16.90 -6.16 15.52
C ARG A 12 17.57 -4.81 15.30
N VAL A 13 17.44 -4.23 14.10
CA VAL A 13 17.99 -2.91 13.77
C VAL A 13 17.40 -1.82 14.67
N TYR A 14 16.09 -1.90 14.97
CA TYR A 14 15.45 -0.99 15.92
C TYR A 14 16.00 -1.16 17.33
N GLY A 15 16.22 -2.41 17.77
CA GLY A 15 16.88 -2.70 19.05
C GLY A 15 18.25 -2.04 19.15
N ASN A 16 19.08 -2.18 18.11
CA ASN A 16 20.41 -1.56 18.04
C ASN A 16 20.33 -0.03 18.13
N LEU A 17 19.36 0.60 17.46
CA LEU A 17 19.13 2.04 17.54
C LEU A 17 18.74 2.50 18.96
N ILE A 18 17.79 1.80 19.59
CA ILE A 18 17.34 2.15 20.94
C ILE A 18 18.46 1.94 21.96
N ALA A 19 19.28 0.91 21.79
CA ALA A 19 20.44 0.66 22.64
C ALA A 19 21.41 1.85 22.59
N ILE A 20 21.87 2.28 21.40
CA ILE A 20 22.84 3.38 21.30
C ILE A 20 22.27 4.72 21.81
N LEU A 21 21.00 5.02 21.51
CA LEU A 21 20.34 6.23 22.04
C LEU A 21 20.28 6.22 23.57
N THR A 22 20.08 5.05 24.17
CA THR A 22 20.02 4.89 25.62
C THR A 22 21.40 4.97 26.25
N THR A 23 22.42 4.34 25.65
CA THR A 23 23.82 4.45 26.08
C THR A 23 24.30 5.90 26.08
N MET A 24 23.95 6.67 25.05
CA MET A 24 24.39 8.07 24.92
C MET A 24 23.60 9.04 25.81
N LYS A 25 22.46 8.63 26.37
CA LYS A 25 21.57 9.49 27.13
C LYS A 25 22.27 10.00 28.39
N ALA A 26 22.37 11.33 28.51
CA ALA A 26 22.88 12.04 29.69
C ALA A 26 24.33 11.71 30.08
N LEU A 27 25.16 11.23 29.12
CA LEU A 27 26.60 11.11 29.35
C LEU A 27 27.23 12.51 29.46
N PRO A 28 27.95 12.82 30.55
CA PRO A 28 28.70 14.08 30.67
C PRO A 28 29.87 14.09 29.70
N LEU A 29 30.34 15.27 29.31
CA LEU A 29 31.56 15.38 28.51
C LEU A 29 32.81 15.07 29.36
N ALA A 30 33.89 14.51 28.81
CA ALA A 30 34.09 14.11 27.42
C ALA A 30 33.96 12.58 27.24
N TYR A 31 35.08 11.85 27.27
CA TYR A 31 35.07 10.40 27.08
C TYR A 31 34.56 9.67 28.33
N ASN A 32 33.59 8.78 28.12
CA ASN A 32 33.11 7.81 29.11
C ASN A 32 33.27 6.40 28.55
N ARG A 33 33.63 5.43 29.39
CA ARG A 33 33.88 4.05 28.95
C ARG A 33 32.62 3.35 28.41
N ASP A 34 31.44 3.82 28.79
CA ASP A 34 30.12 3.47 28.25
C ASP A 34 30.10 3.56 26.71
N THR A 35 30.87 4.50 26.13
CA THR A 35 30.98 4.66 24.67
C THR A 35 31.70 3.51 23.97
N GLN A 36 32.19 2.49 24.69
CA GLN A 36 32.67 1.24 24.08
C GLN A 36 31.54 0.42 23.44
N GLU A 37 30.30 0.59 23.90
CA GLU A 37 29.09 -0.10 23.41
C GLU A 37 28.58 0.39 22.04
N ASP A 38 29.22 1.40 21.45
CA ASP A 38 28.81 1.99 20.16
C ASP A 38 29.06 1.07 18.95
N LYS A 39 30.02 0.14 19.05
CA LYS A 39 30.51 -0.65 17.92
C LYS A 39 29.65 -1.87 17.63
N GLU A 40 29.25 -2.62 18.65
CA GLU A 40 28.61 -3.93 18.45
C GLU A 40 27.27 -3.79 17.71
N GLY A 41 26.39 -2.92 18.23
CA GLY A 41 25.09 -2.65 17.59
C GLY A 41 25.23 -1.99 16.21
N LEU A 42 26.26 -1.18 15.98
CA LEU A 42 26.53 -0.57 14.68
C LEU A 42 26.98 -1.62 13.66
N PHE A 43 27.98 -2.44 14.00
CA PHE A 43 28.50 -3.47 13.10
C PHE A 43 27.43 -4.50 12.76
N ASP A 44 26.68 -4.93 13.77
CA ASP A 44 25.56 -5.83 13.55
C ASP A 44 24.49 -5.24 12.62
N THR A 45 24.20 -3.94 12.76
CA THR A 45 23.27 -3.24 11.87
C THR A 45 23.79 -3.21 10.44
N VAL A 46 25.07 -2.89 10.23
CA VAL A 46 25.70 -2.85 8.90
C VAL A 46 25.67 -4.23 8.25
N ASP A 47 26.07 -5.28 8.97
CA ASP A 47 26.05 -6.66 8.48
C ASP A 47 24.63 -7.13 8.15
N THR A 48 23.68 -6.80 9.03
CA THR A 48 22.26 -7.11 8.83
C THR A 48 21.73 -6.45 7.57
N LEU A 49 22.01 -5.17 7.35
CA LEU A 49 21.53 -4.44 6.17
C LEU A 49 22.21 -4.94 4.89
N HIS A 50 23.53 -5.08 4.89
CA HIS A 50 24.28 -5.50 3.71
C HIS A 50 23.86 -6.90 3.24
N SER A 51 23.76 -7.86 4.16
CA SER A 51 23.29 -9.21 3.85
C SER A 51 21.84 -9.21 3.34
N THR A 52 20.96 -8.44 3.97
CA THR A 52 19.53 -8.39 3.60
C THR A 52 19.33 -7.77 2.23
N LEU A 53 19.97 -6.63 1.95
CA LEU A 53 19.88 -5.94 0.66
C LEU A 53 20.40 -6.80 -0.49
N ARG A 54 21.51 -7.51 -0.29
CA ARG A 54 22.08 -8.39 -1.31
C ARG A 54 21.10 -9.50 -1.71
N VAL A 55 20.47 -10.16 -0.74
CA VAL A 55 19.51 -11.23 -1.01
C VAL A 55 18.21 -10.68 -1.59
N PHE A 56 17.75 -9.51 -1.12
CA PHE A 56 16.58 -8.84 -1.67
C PHE A 56 16.74 -8.46 -3.14
N ALA A 57 17.91 -7.95 -3.53
CA ALA A 57 18.19 -7.60 -4.92
C ALA A 57 18.03 -8.83 -5.86
N GLU A 58 18.53 -9.99 -5.47
CA GLU A 58 18.39 -11.23 -6.25
C GLU A 58 16.95 -11.77 -6.24
N MET A 59 16.24 -11.64 -5.12
CA MET A 59 14.81 -11.98 -5.04
C MET A 59 13.98 -11.12 -6.01
N VAL A 60 14.22 -9.81 -6.05
CA VAL A 60 13.48 -8.90 -6.95
C VAL A 60 13.80 -9.21 -8.41
N LYS A 61 15.06 -9.46 -8.76
CA LYS A 61 15.47 -9.85 -10.13
C LYS A 61 14.76 -11.10 -10.64
N THR A 62 14.46 -12.05 -9.75
CA THR A 62 13.83 -13.33 -10.12
C THR A 62 12.31 -13.33 -9.97
N THR A 63 11.72 -12.23 -9.49
CA THR A 63 10.28 -12.11 -9.27
C THR A 63 9.53 -12.13 -10.61
N LYS A 64 8.55 -13.03 -10.74
CA LYS A 64 7.66 -13.11 -11.91
C LYS A 64 6.27 -12.59 -11.55
N VAL A 65 5.85 -11.54 -12.24
CA VAL A 65 4.54 -10.94 -12.06
C VAL A 65 3.49 -11.70 -12.88
N ASN A 66 2.46 -12.23 -12.23
CA ASN A 66 1.33 -12.85 -12.92
C ASN A 66 0.34 -11.76 -13.39
N ALA A 67 0.63 -11.17 -14.55
CA ALA A 67 -0.18 -10.10 -15.13
C ALA A 67 -1.63 -10.52 -15.40
N LYS A 68 -1.88 -11.78 -15.76
CA LYS A 68 -3.24 -12.29 -16.01
C LYS A 68 -4.07 -12.28 -14.71
N ARG A 69 -3.53 -12.85 -13.63
CA ARG A 69 -4.19 -12.86 -12.32
C ARG A 69 -4.43 -11.44 -11.79
N ILE A 70 -3.47 -10.53 -11.97
CA ILE A 70 -3.64 -9.12 -11.58
C ILE A 70 -4.78 -8.47 -12.36
N ARG A 71 -4.84 -8.65 -13.68
CA ARG A 71 -5.95 -8.13 -14.50
C ARG A 71 -7.30 -8.69 -14.09
N GLU A 72 -7.37 -9.99 -13.78
CA GLU A 72 -8.60 -10.63 -13.29
C GLU A 72 -9.03 -10.10 -11.93
N ALA A 73 -8.09 -9.81 -11.02
CA ALA A 73 -8.39 -9.21 -9.72
C ALA A 73 -8.95 -7.78 -9.88
N ILE A 74 -8.32 -6.95 -10.70
CA ILE A 74 -8.75 -5.56 -10.94
C ILE A 74 -10.17 -5.51 -11.53
N LYS A 75 -10.57 -6.48 -12.35
CA LYS A 75 -11.94 -6.54 -12.90
C LYS A 75 -13.02 -6.80 -11.85
N LYS A 76 -12.66 -7.47 -10.74
CA LYS A 76 -13.60 -7.86 -9.68
C LYS A 76 -13.73 -6.82 -8.60
N ASP A 77 -12.71 -5.99 -8.45
CA ASP A 77 -12.71 -4.92 -7.46
C ASP A 77 -13.26 -3.65 -8.12
N TYR A 78 -14.29 -3.05 -7.51
CA TYR A 78 -14.98 -1.83 -7.93
C TYR A 78 -14.12 -0.57 -7.77
N ILE A 79 -12.83 -0.67 -8.11
CA ILE A 79 -11.77 0.34 -7.93
C ILE A 79 -12.12 1.62 -8.69
N LEU A 80 -12.85 1.51 -9.81
CA LEU A 80 -13.30 2.65 -10.61
C LEU A 80 -14.48 3.43 -9.99
N ALA A 81 -14.98 3.05 -8.82
CA ALA A 81 -16.06 3.78 -8.14
C ALA A 81 -15.68 5.24 -7.88
N THR A 82 -14.43 5.52 -7.53
CA THR A 82 -13.97 6.89 -7.35
C THR A 82 -14.03 7.68 -8.67
N ASP A 83 -13.59 7.09 -9.78
CA ASP A 83 -13.67 7.72 -11.11
C ASP A 83 -15.13 8.01 -11.52
N LEU A 84 -16.08 7.11 -11.22
CA LEU A 84 -17.50 7.32 -11.49
C LEU A 84 -18.09 8.46 -10.64
N ALA A 85 -17.63 8.62 -9.39
CA ALA A 85 -18.08 9.72 -8.54
C ALA A 85 -17.54 11.05 -9.06
N ASP A 86 -16.25 11.10 -9.43
CA ASP A 86 -15.62 12.28 -10.02
C ASP A 86 -16.24 12.64 -11.37
N TYR A 87 -16.65 11.64 -12.16
CA TYR A 87 -17.39 11.84 -13.40
C TYR A 87 -18.70 12.60 -13.15
N LEU A 88 -19.51 12.18 -12.17
CA LEU A 88 -20.76 12.87 -11.83
C LEU A 88 -20.49 14.28 -11.28
N VAL A 89 -19.43 14.46 -10.50
CA VAL A 89 -19.01 15.78 -10.00
C VAL A 89 -18.66 16.72 -11.14
N LYS A 90 -17.91 16.26 -12.14
CA LYS A 90 -17.60 17.04 -13.35
C LYS A 90 -18.87 17.44 -14.13
N LYS A 91 -19.95 16.68 -13.99
CA LYS A 91 -21.26 16.97 -14.59
C LYS A 91 -22.20 17.79 -13.70
N GLY A 92 -21.70 18.27 -12.56
CA GLY A 92 -22.42 19.21 -11.70
C GLY A 92 -23.06 18.60 -10.46
N THR A 93 -22.91 17.30 -10.21
CA THR A 93 -23.40 16.67 -8.97
C THR A 93 -22.48 17.01 -7.79
N PRO A 94 -22.98 17.50 -6.65
CA PRO A 94 -22.14 17.66 -5.45
C PRO A 94 -21.50 16.33 -5.04
N PHE A 95 -20.24 16.34 -4.62
CA PHE A 95 -19.47 15.12 -4.34
C PHE A 95 -20.18 14.15 -3.38
N ARG A 96 -20.82 14.66 -2.31
CA ARG A 96 -21.56 13.82 -1.35
C ARG A 96 -22.70 13.04 -2.03
N GLU A 97 -23.39 13.67 -2.98
CA GLU A 97 -24.47 13.04 -3.73
C GLU A 97 -23.90 12.06 -4.76
N ALA A 98 -22.87 12.46 -5.52
CA ALA A 98 -22.17 11.58 -6.46
C ALA A 98 -21.64 10.30 -5.80
N HIS A 99 -20.99 10.44 -4.64
CA HIS A 99 -20.53 9.31 -3.83
C HIS A 99 -21.69 8.40 -3.38
N SER A 100 -22.83 8.98 -3.00
CA SER A 100 -24.02 8.21 -2.59
C SER A 100 -24.64 7.44 -3.77
N VAL A 101 -24.68 8.06 -4.95
CA VAL A 101 -25.13 7.42 -6.20
C VAL A 101 -24.24 6.23 -6.55
N VAL A 102 -22.92 6.45 -6.56
CA VAL A 102 -21.96 5.39 -6.91
C VAL A 102 -21.90 4.29 -5.86
N ALA A 103 -22.09 4.59 -4.58
CA ALA A 103 -22.19 3.56 -3.55
C ALA A 103 -23.34 2.58 -3.83
N LYS A 104 -24.54 3.10 -4.16
CA LYS A 104 -25.70 2.29 -4.54
C LYS A 104 -25.49 1.52 -5.85
N LEU A 105 -24.85 2.15 -6.83
CA LEU A 105 -24.47 1.50 -8.08
C LEU A 105 -23.50 0.34 -7.84
N SER A 106 -22.52 0.52 -6.93
CA SER A 106 -21.55 -0.50 -6.56
C SER A 106 -22.23 -1.69 -5.88
N GLU A 107 -23.12 -1.42 -4.94
CA GLU A 107 -23.94 -2.46 -4.28
C GLU A 107 -24.77 -3.24 -5.30
N TYR A 108 -25.46 -2.55 -6.21
CA TYR A 108 -26.20 -3.18 -7.30
C TYR A 108 -25.31 -4.05 -8.19
N ALA A 109 -24.13 -3.57 -8.55
CA ALA A 109 -23.20 -4.32 -9.39
C ALA A 109 -22.69 -5.59 -8.67
N ILE A 110 -22.42 -5.50 -7.36
CA ILE A 110 -22.05 -6.64 -6.50
C ILE A 110 -23.16 -7.69 -6.48
N ASP A 111 -24.38 -7.26 -6.21
CA ASP A 111 -25.55 -8.15 -6.09
C ASP A 111 -25.88 -8.86 -7.41
N ASN A 112 -25.60 -8.21 -8.53
CA ASN A 112 -25.81 -8.77 -9.86
C ASN A 112 -24.57 -9.50 -10.42
N HIS A 113 -23.48 -9.61 -9.63
CA HIS A 113 -22.21 -10.20 -10.04
C HIS A 113 -21.65 -9.61 -11.34
N LYS A 114 -21.81 -8.30 -11.53
CA LYS A 114 -21.31 -7.54 -12.68
C LYS A 114 -20.21 -6.58 -12.25
N SER A 115 -19.23 -6.40 -13.11
CA SER A 115 -18.32 -5.24 -13.08
C SER A 115 -19.00 -4.02 -13.69
N PHE A 116 -18.47 -2.82 -13.43
CA PHE A 116 -19.00 -1.58 -13.99
C PHE A 116 -19.08 -1.60 -15.54
N HIS A 117 -18.10 -2.19 -16.22
CA HIS A 117 -18.10 -2.31 -17.68
C HIS A 117 -19.17 -3.28 -18.24
N GLU A 118 -19.78 -4.10 -17.39
CA GLU A 118 -20.83 -5.05 -17.78
C GLU A 118 -22.24 -4.48 -17.54
N LEU A 119 -22.34 -3.30 -16.93
CA LEU A 119 -23.59 -2.57 -16.78
C LEU A 119 -23.92 -1.81 -18.07
N SER A 120 -25.17 -1.93 -18.52
CA SER A 120 -25.71 -1.13 -19.62
C SER A 120 -25.92 0.33 -19.20
N LEU A 121 -25.91 1.25 -20.17
CA LEU A 121 -26.20 2.66 -19.89
C LEU A 121 -27.57 2.86 -19.24
N SER A 122 -28.56 2.02 -19.58
CA SER A 122 -29.87 2.00 -18.90
C SER A 122 -29.78 1.60 -17.43
N GLU A 123 -28.90 0.67 -17.08
CA GLU A 123 -28.65 0.30 -15.67
C GLU A 123 -28.01 1.47 -14.92
N TYR A 124 -27.06 2.17 -15.53
CA TYR A 124 -26.48 3.41 -14.99
C TYR A 124 -27.54 4.51 -14.78
N HIS A 125 -28.43 4.71 -15.75
CA HIS A 125 -29.49 5.73 -15.69
C HIS A 125 -30.49 5.52 -14.55
N ASN A 126 -30.63 4.29 -14.04
CA ASN A 126 -31.43 4.03 -12.84
C ASN A 126 -30.86 4.72 -11.58
N PHE A 127 -29.56 5.07 -11.59
CA PHE A 127 -28.89 5.72 -10.46
C PHE A 127 -28.66 7.22 -10.69
N SER A 128 -28.35 7.62 -11.92
CA SER A 128 -28.28 9.04 -12.30
C SER A 128 -28.46 9.24 -13.82
N PRO A 129 -29.29 10.20 -14.25
CA PRO A 129 -29.45 10.53 -15.67
C PRO A 129 -28.22 11.22 -16.27
N LEU A 130 -27.24 11.61 -15.44
CA LEU A 130 -26.03 12.32 -15.90
C LEU A 130 -24.98 11.36 -16.48
N PHE A 131 -25.12 10.05 -16.31
CA PHE A 131 -24.29 9.08 -17.03
C PHE A 131 -24.58 9.14 -18.54
N SER A 132 -23.55 9.09 -19.38
CA SER A 132 -23.68 9.06 -20.84
C SER A 132 -22.76 8.01 -21.46
N GLU A 133 -22.80 7.88 -22.78
CA GLU A 133 -22.06 6.86 -23.55
C GLU A 133 -20.52 6.95 -23.44
N ASP A 134 -19.99 8.03 -22.84
CA ASP A 134 -18.58 8.27 -22.61
C ASP A 134 -18.03 7.64 -21.32
N ILE A 135 -18.83 6.77 -20.69
CA ILE A 135 -18.48 6.06 -19.45
C ILE A 135 -17.82 4.70 -19.66
#